data_AF-A0A9E2YB87-F1
#
_entry.id   AF-A0A9E2YB87-F1
#
_cell.length_a   1.000
_cell.length_b   1.000
_cell.length_c   1.000
_cell.angle_alpha   90.00
_cell.angle_beta   90.00
_cell.angle_gamma   90.00
#
_symmetry.space_group_name_H-M   'P 1'
#
loop_
_entity.id
_entity.type
_entity.pdbx_description
1 polymer ?
#
loop_
_entity_poly.entity_id
_entity_poly.type
_entity_poly.pdbx_seq_one_letter_code
_entity_poly.pdbx_strand_id
1 'polypeptide(L)' 'MTKLLQQAVSKTEALSLEEQDAIARMVIAEIDSDRHWDELFAKNPEKLTVLADKAWAEHVAGETEPLEPDQL' A
#
# COMPACT_ATOMS: atom_id res chain seq x y z
N MET A 1 -0.82 20.83 -9.18
CA MET A 1 -0.09 19.60 -9.55
C MET A 1 1.35 19.74 -9.08
N THR A 2 1.93 18.76 -8.40
CA THR A 2 3.36 18.81 -8.05
C THR A 2 4.20 18.72 -9.32
N LYS A 3 5.47 19.18 -9.27
CA LYS A 3 6.37 19.09 -10.44
C LYS A 3 6.52 17.65 -10.94
N LEU A 4 6.57 16.69 -10.01
CA LEU A 4 6.67 15.27 -10.33
C LEU A 4 5.42 14.75 -11.04
N LEU A 5 4.22 15.06 -10.52
CA LEU A 5 2.97 14.61 -11.14
C LEU A 5 2.79 15.25 -12.53
N GLN A 6 3.22 16.50 -12.71
CA GLN A 6 3.20 17.15 -14.02
C GLN A 6 4.12 16.45 -15.02
N GLN A 7 5.33 16.09 -14.61
CA GLN A 7 6.25 15.31 -15.45
C GLN A 7 5.69 13.92 -15.79
N ALA A 8 5.02 13.25 -14.84
CA ALA A 8 4.38 11.97 -15.08
C ALA A 8 3.28 12.10 -16.15
N VAL A 9 2.37 13.07 -16.01
CA VAL A 9 1.32 13.35 -17.01
C VAL A 9 1.93 13.64 -18.39
N SER A 10 2.92 14.54 -18.49
CA SER A 10 3.53 14.84 -19.78
C SER A 10 4.25 13.65 -20.43
N LYS A 11 4.79 12.72 -19.63
CA LYS A 11 5.36 11.47 -20.16
C LYS A 11 4.26 10.54 -20.67
N THR A 12 3.15 10.42 -19.96
CA THR A 12 2.01 9.60 -20.34
C THR A 12 1.35 10.14 -21.62
N GLU A 13 1.19 11.45 -21.76
CA GLU A 13 0.62 12.10 -22.96
C GLU A 13 1.39 11.78 -24.26
N ALA A 14 2.69 11.46 -24.16
CA ALA A 14 3.52 11.10 -25.31
C ALA A 14 3.36 9.63 -25.77
N LEU A 15 2.59 8.81 -25.04
CA LEU A 15 2.36 7.39 -25.32
C LEU A 15 1.10 7.17 -26.18
N SER A 16 0.88 5.93 -26.63
CA SER A 16 -0.38 5.58 -27.31
C SER A 16 -1.58 5.66 -26.38
N LEU A 17 -2.78 5.84 -26.93
CA LEU A 17 -4.02 5.91 -26.14
C LEU A 17 -4.23 4.66 -25.27
N GLU A 18 -3.85 3.49 -25.77
CA GLU A 18 -3.94 2.23 -25.02
C GLU A 18 -3.02 2.23 -23.79
N GLU A 19 -1.76 2.68 -23.97
CA GLU A 19 -0.81 2.82 -22.86
C GLU A 19 -1.24 3.88 -21.86
N GLN A 20 -1.79 5.00 -22.34
CA GLN A 20 -2.35 6.06 -21.47
C GLN A 20 -3.46 5.51 -20.59
N ASP A 21 -4.42 4.79 -21.19
CA ASP A 21 -5.51 4.14 -20.48
C ASP A 21 -5.03 3.09 -19.48
N ALA A 22 -4.04 2.27 -19.86
CA ALA A 22 -3.46 1.27 -18.98
C ALA A 22 -2.83 1.92 -17.75
N ILE A 23 -2.03 2.99 -17.94
CA ILE A 23 -1.43 3.76 -16.85
C ILE A 23 -2.50 4.39 -15.97
N ALA A 24 -3.52 5.01 -16.57
CA ALA A 24 -4.60 5.63 -15.82
C ALA A 24 -5.33 4.61 -14.92
N ARG A 25 -5.64 3.42 -15.44
CA ARG A 25 -6.28 2.35 -14.66
C ARG A 25 -5.41 1.90 -13.47
N MET A 26 -4.11 1.73 -13.69
CA MET A 26 -3.18 1.35 -12.61
C MET A 26 -3.11 2.43 -11.52
N VAL A 27 -2.96 3.70 -11.90
CA VAL A 27 -2.87 4.81 -10.93
C VAL A 27 -4.17 4.97 -10.13
N ILE A 28 -5.33 4.87 -10.79
CA ILE A 28 -6.63 4.97 -10.11
C ILE A 28 -6.79 3.82 -9.11
N ALA A 29 -6.48 2.59 -9.52
CA ALA A 29 -6.58 1.42 -8.66
C ALA A 29 -5.70 1.54 -7.40
N GLU A 30 -4.47 2.05 -7.54
CA GLU A 30 -3.57 2.27 -6.41
C GLU A 30 -4.12 3.31 -5.43
N ILE A 31 -4.60 4.46 -5.94
CA ILE A 31 -5.18 5.53 -5.11
C ILE A 31 -6.40 5.01 -4.35
N ASP A 32 -7.27 4.24 -5.00
CA ASP A 32 -8.47 3.70 -4.36
C ASP A 32 -8.12 2.61 -3.32
N SER A 33 -7.11 1.79 -3.61
CA SER A 33 -6.57 0.79 -2.67
C SER A 33 -6.01 1.45 -1.41
N ASP A 34 -5.13 2.45 -1.56
CA ASP A 34 -4.55 3.19 -0.43
C ASP A 34 -5.63 3.83 0.44
N ARG A 35 -6.59 4.51 -0.19
CA ARG A 35 -7.71 5.13 0.53
C ARG A 35 -8.57 4.10 1.26
N HIS A 36 -8.79 2.94 0.65
CA HIS A 36 -9.58 1.88 1.28
C HIS A 36 -8.88 1.35 2.54
N TRP A 37 -7.56 1.15 2.47
CA TRP A 37 -6.76 0.74 3.63
C TRP A 37 -6.80 1.77 4.75
N ASP A 38 -6.60 3.06 4.43
CA ASP A 38 -6.71 4.15 5.40
C ASP A 38 -8.06 4.13 6.11
N GLU A 39 -9.16 3.97 5.36
CA GLU A 39 -10.51 3.89 5.93
C GLU A 39 -10.70 2.65 6.80
N LEU A 40 -10.19 1.49 6.39
CA LEU A 40 -10.30 0.24 7.17
C LEU A 40 -9.53 0.33 8.48
N PHE A 41 -8.31 0.84 8.44
CA PHE A 41 -7.48 0.99 9.63
C PHE A 41 -8.04 2.04 10.59
N ALA A 42 -8.57 3.15 10.07
CA ALA A 42 -9.21 4.18 10.89
C ALA A 42 -10.49 3.70 11.60
N LYS A 43 -11.19 2.68 11.07
CA LYS A 43 -12.45 2.17 11.64
C LYS A 43 -12.27 1.37 12.93
N ASN A 44 -11.11 0.73 13.15
CA ASN A 44 -10.90 -0.13 14.31
C ASN A 44 -9.46 -0.04 14.86
N PRO A 45 -8.99 1.16 15.27
CA PRO A 45 -7.62 1.34 15.74
C PRO A 45 -7.30 0.47 16.96
N GLU A 46 -8.27 0.23 17.85
CA GLU A 46 -8.07 -0.60 19.04
C GLU A 46 -7.77 -2.07 18.70
N LYS A 47 -8.35 -2.59 17.62
CA LYS A 47 -8.06 -3.97 17.18
C LYS A 47 -6.62 -4.11 16.70
N LEU A 48 -6.10 -3.11 16.01
CA LEU A 48 -4.71 -3.09 15.56
C LEU A 48 -3.75 -3.00 16.76
N THR A 49 -4.07 -2.18 17.76
CA THR A 49 -3.30 -2.12 19.01
C THR A 49 -3.25 -3.48 19.70
N VAL A 50 -4.40 -4.16 19.84
CA VAL A 50 -4.46 -5.50 20.45
C VAL A 50 -3.62 -6.52 19.66
N LEU A 51 -3.62 -6.46 18.33
CA LEU A 51 -2.79 -7.34 17.51
C LEU A 51 -1.30 -7.05 17.69
N ALA A 52 -0.92 -5.77 17.74
CA ALA A 52 0.46 -5.35 17.98
C ALA A 52 0.96 -5.79 19.36
N ASP A 53 0.14 -5.59 20.41
CA ASP A 53 0.47 -5.99 21.78
C ASP A 53 0.68 -7.52 21.89
N LYS A 54 -0.16 -8.31 21.20
CA LYS A 54 -0.01 -9.77 21.16
C LYS A 54 1.26 -10.20 20.45
N ALA A 55 1.52 -9.69 19.25
CA ALA A 55 2.73 -10.01 18.50
C ALA A 55 3.99 -9.64 19.29
N TRP A 56 3.97 -8.50 20.01
CA TRP A 56 5.06 -8.11 20.89
C TRP A 56 5.23 -9.07 22.08
N ALA A 57 4.13 -9.48 22.71
CA ALA A 57 4.18 -10.45 23.81
C ALA A 57 4.75 -11.81 23.37
N GLU A 58 4.32 -12.32 22.22
CA GLU A 58 4.84 -13.55 21.60
C GLU A 58 6.34 -13.43 21.30
N HIS A 59 6.78 -12.29 20.76
CA HIS A 59 8.19 -12.03 20.49
C HIS A 59 9.03 -12.06 21.78
N VAL A 60 8.58 -11.35 22.82
CA VAL A 60 9.27 -11.32 24.12
C VAL A 60 9.27 -12.69 24.80
N ALA A 61 8.23 -13.51 24.58
CA ALA A 61 8.16 -14.89 25.06
C ALA A 61 9.07 -15.86 24.28
N GLY A 62 9.68 -15.42 23.17
CA GLY A 62 10.49 -16.26 22.30
C GLY A 62 9.66 -17.21 21.42
N GLU A 63 8.38 -16.90 21.21
CA GLU A 63 7.44 -17.68 20.41
C GLU A 63 7.42 -17.27 18.92
N THR A 64 8.29 -16.34 18.53
CA THR A 64 8.45 -15.91 17.13
C THR A 64 9.63 -16.58 16.46
N GLU A 65 9.50 -16.86 15.17
CA GLU A 65 10.57 -17.36 14.31
C GLU A 65 11.05 -16.30 13.31
N PRO A 66 12.33 -16.34 12.88
CA PRO A 66 12.82 -15.46 11.81
C PRO A 66 11.99 -15.63 10.54
N LEU A 67 11.60 -14.51 9.94
CA LEU A 67 10.99 -14.51 8.62
C LEU A 67 12.08 -14.69 7.56
N GLU A 68 11.98 -15.74 6.76
CA GLU A 68 12.84 -16.01 5.59
C GLU A 68 12.05 -15.67 4.31
N PRO A 69 12.17 -14.44 3.76
CA PRO A 69 11.27 -13.97 2.71
C PRO A 69 11.38 -14.77 1.40
N ASP A 70 12.55 -15.33 1.13
CA ASP A 70 12.81 -16.16 -0.05
C ASP A 70 12.13 -17.54 0.01
N GLN A 71 11.51 -17.89 1.15
CA GLN A 71 10.81 -19.16 1.39
C GLN A 71 9.28 -18.99 1.52
N LEU A 72 8.75 -17.79 1.26
CA LEU A 72 7.32 -17.46 1.33
C LEU A 72 6.53 -17.88 0.07
#